data_AF-A0A6G3DF22-F1
#
_entry.id   AF-A0A6G3DF22-F1
#
_cell.length_a   1.000
_cell.length_b   1.000
_cell.length_c   1.000
_cell.angle_alpha   90.00
_cell.angle_beta   90.00
_cell.angle_gamma   90.00
#
_symmetry.space_group_name_H-M   'P 1'
#
loop_
_entity.id
_entity.type
_entity.pdbx_description
1 polymer ?
#
loop_
_entity_poly.entity_id
_entity_poly.type
_entity_poly.pdbx_seq_one_letter_code
_entity_poly.pdbx_strand_id
1 'polypeptide(L)'
;EADPRHRMALVFRWYLGSSSRWAITGESARRADYQIWCGPAMGAFNRWAAGTFLAEPPHRSVTQIALNLLEGAATLTRAHQLRTYGVPLPSEAFTYTPRELT
;
A
#
# COMPACT_ATOMS: atom_id res chain seq x y z
N GLU A 1 -38.57 16.85 -8.99
CA GLU A 1 -37.20 17.24 -9.39
C GLU A 1 -37.24 17.74 -10.83
N ALA A 2 -36.93 19.03 -11.05
CA ALA A 2 -37.25 19.72 -12.31
C ALA A 2 -36.10 19.74 -13.32
N ASP A 3 -34.86 19.48 -12.90
CA ASP A 3 -33.69 19.38 -13.77
C ASP A 3 -33.35 17.91 -14.08
N PRO A 4 -33.54 17.44 -15.33
CA PRO A 4 -33.18 16.09 -15.75
C PRO A 4 -31.69 15.76 -15.54
N ARG A 5 -30.78 16.75 -15.63
CA ARG A 5 -29.35 16.53 -15.41
C ARG A 5 -29.05 16.27 -13.93
N HIS A 6 -29.71 17.01 -13.04
CA HIS A 6 -29.61 16.78 -11.60
C HIS A 6 -30.07 15.36 -11.23
N ARG A 7 -31.24 14.94 -11.73
CA ARG A 7 -31.75 13.58 -11.50
C ARG A 7 -30.77 12.51 -12.00
N MET A 8 -30.16 12.70 -13.18
CA MET A 8 -29.15 11.78 -13.71
C MET A 8 -27.90 11.72 -12.83
N ALA A 9 -27.41 12.87 -12.35
CA ALA A 9 -26.26 12.92 -11.44
C ALA A 9 -26.53 12.18 -10.12
N LEU A 10 -27.75 12.24 -9.58
CA LEU A 10 -28.12 11.47 -8.39
C LEU A 10 -28.04 9.96 -8.61
N VAL A 11 -28.48 9.46 -9.78
CA VAL A 11 -28.35 8.05 -10.14
C VAL A 11 -26.88 7.62 -10.25
N PHE A 12 -26.01 8.45 -10.85
CA PHE A 12 -24.57 8.16 -10.91
C PHE A 12 -23.91 8.18 -9.53
N ARG A 13 -24.28 9.14 -8.68
CA ARG A 13 -23.77 9.22 -7.31
C ARG A 13 -24.20 8.04 -6.46
N TRP A 14 -25.38 7.48 -6.69
CA TRP A 14 -25.79 6.23 -6.04
C TRP A 14 -24.82 5.10 -6.35
N TYR A 15 -24.42 4.93 -7.62
CA TYR A 15 -23.47 3.89 -8.01
C TYR A 15 -22.08 4.15 -7.41
N LEU A 16 -21.55 5.38 -7.55
CA LEU A 16 -20.25 5.75 -6.98
C LEU A 16 -20.21 5.53 -5.46
N GLY A 17 -21.25 5.96 -4.73
CA GLY A 17 -21.33 5.71 -3.28
C GLY A 17 -21.49 4.23 -2.93
N SER A 18 -22.28 3.48 -3.69
CA SER A 18 -22.52 2.05 -3.44
C SER A 18 -21.30 1.20 -3.75
N SER A 19 -20.54 1.52 -4.80
CA SER A 19 -19.30 0.82 -5.21
C SER A 19 -18.24 0.78 -4.10
N SER A 20 -18.09 1.86 -3.33
CA SER A 20 -17.24 1.91 -2.15
C SER A 20 -17.83 1.09 -0.99
N ARG A 21 -19.15 1.20 -0.74
CA ARG A 21 -19.82 0.45 0.33
C ARG A 21 -19.74 -1.06 0.12
N TRP A 22 -19.96 -1.54 -1.10
CA TRP A 22 -19.91 -2.97 -1.44
C TRP A 22 -18.52 -3.57 -1.18
N ALA A 23 -17.46 -2.80 -1.45
CA ALA A 23 -16.08 -3.22 -1.14
C ALA A 23 -15.85 -3.33 0.38
N ILE A 24 -16.36 -2.38 1.17
CA ILE A 24 -16.22 -2.39 2.64
C ILE A 24 -16.99 -3.55 3.27
N THR A 25 -18.22 -3.81 2.84
CA THR A 25 -19.07 -4.87 3.41
C THR A 25 -18.78 -6.25 2.83
N GLY A 26 -17.95 -6.35 1.78
CA GLY A 26 -17.63 -7.61 1.13
C GLY A 26 -18.82 -8.23 0.37
N GLU A 27 -19.67 -7.40 -0.26
CA GLU A 27 -20.80 -7.87 -1.06
C GLU A 27 -20.31 -8.64 -2.30
N SER A 28 -20.24 -9.96 -2.21
CA SER A 28 -19.61 -10.81 -3.22
C SER A 28 -20.28 -10.75 -4.59
N ALA A 29 -21.60 -10.53 -4.64
CA ALA A 29 -22.35 -10.41 -5.89
C ALA A 29 -21.96 -9.15 -6.69
N ARG A 30 -21.32 -8.18 -6.03
CA ARG A 30 -20.89 -6.88 -6.59
C ARG A 30 -19.38 -6.74 -6.71
N ARG A 31 -18.62 -7.85 -6.63
CA ARG A 31 -17.14 -7.81 -6.63
C ARG A 31 -16.52 -7.04 -7.81
N ALA A 32 -17.10 -7.14 -9.00
CA ALA A 32 -16.64 -6.41 -10.18
C ALA A 32 -16.84 -4.89 -10.08
N ASP A 33 -17.79 -4.45 -9.24
CA ASP A 33 -18.14 -3.05 -9.02
C ASP A 33 -17.37 -2.43 -7.84
N TYR A 34 -16.42 -3.15 -7.24
CA TYR A 34 -15.69 -2.63 -6.07
C TYR A 34 -14.83 -1.44 -6.44
N GLN A 35 -15.10 -0.32 -5.78
CA GLN A 35 -14.22 0.84 -5.84
C GLN A 35 -13.19 0.74 -4.71
N ILE A 36 -12.01 0.22 -5.04
CA ILE A 36 -10.87 0.11 -4.12
C ILE A 36 -9.89 1.22 -4.42
N TRP A 37 -9.63 2.07 -3.43
CA TRP A 37 -8.70 3.18 -3.57
C TRP A 37 -7.29 2.66 -3.32
N CYS A 38 -6.48 2.58 -4.36
CA CYS A 38 -5.08 2.20 -4.24
C CYS A 38 -4.20 2.96 -5.25
N GLY A 39 -2.93 3.09 -4.92
CA GLY A 39 -1.92 3.72 -5.77
C GLY A 39 -0.73 2.81 -6.03
N PRO A 40 0.23 3.24 -6.86
CA PRO A 40 1.41 2.44 -7.21
C PRO A 40 2.28 2.06 -6.00
N ALA A 41 2.21 2.83 -4.91
CA ALA A 41 2.87 2.52 -3.64
C ALA A 41 2.48 1.13 -3.09
N MET A 42 1.21 0.71 -3.26
CA MET A 42 0.77 -0.62 -2.84
C MET A 42 1.48 -1.73 -3.63
N GLY A 43 1.66 -1.53 -4.94
CA GLY A 43 2.40 -2.47 -5.79
C GLY A 43 3.90 -2.50 -5.48
N ALA A 44 4.50 -1.35 -5.17
CA ALA A 44 5.89 -1.27 -4.71
C ALA A 44 6.09 -1.99 -3.38
N PHE A 45 5.19 -1.76 -2.41
CA PHE A 45 5.17 -2.47 -1.14
C PHE A 45 5.03 -3.98 -1.33
N ASN A 46 4.10 -4.45 -2.17
CA ASN A 46 3.91 -5.88 -2.41
C ASN A 46 5.16 -6.54 -3.00
N ARG A 47 5.89 -5.86 -3.91
CA ARG A 47 7.17 -6.39 -4.43
C ARG A 47 8.26 -6.42 -3.38
N TRP A 48 8.37 -5.37 -2.57
CA TRP A 48 9.35 -5.30 -1.48
C TRP A 48 9.08 -6.33 -0.38
N ALA A 49 7.81 -6.64 -0.10
CA ALA A 49 7.40 -7.62 0.90
C ALA A 49 7.42 -9.08 0.39
N ALA A 50 7.60 -9.32 -0.92
CA ALA A 50 7.54 -10.65 -1.50
C ALA A 50 8.62 -11.57 -0.89
N GLY A 51 8.24 -12.81 -0.53
CA GLY A 51 9.13 -13.78 0.10
C GLY A 51 9.42 -13.51 1.59
N THR A 52 8.74 -12.55 2.22
CA THR A 52 8.88 -12.24 3.65
C THR A 52 7.61 -12.53 4.43
N PHE A 53 7.65 -12.41 5.76
CA PHE A 53 6.46 -12.55 6.60
C PHE A 53 5.36 -11.53 6.26
N LEU A 54 5.69 -10.39 5.65
CA LEU A 54 4.70 -9.38 5.21
C LEU A 54 4.06 -9.70 3.84
N ALA A 55 4.45 -10.79 3.18
CA ALA A 55 3.91 -11.16 1.87
C ALA A 55 2.39 -11.32 1.90
N GLU A 56 1.85 -11.96 2.94
CA GLU A 56 0.42 -12.26 3.07
C GLU A 56 -0.33 -11.20 3.89
N PRO A 57 -1.51 -10.70 3.44
CA PRO A 57 -2.27 -9.67 4.14
C PRO A 57 -2.56 -9.93 5.62
N PRO A 58 -2.87 -11.16 6.08
CA PRO A 58 -3.12 -11.42 7.51
C PRO A 58 -1.93 -11.14 8.43
N HIS A 59 -0.70 -11.13 7.89
CA HIS A 59 0.53 -10.87 8.65
C HIS A 59 0.92 -9.39 8.64
N ARG A 60 0.20 -8.56 7.88
CA ARG A 60 0.46 -7.13 7.72
C ARG A 60 -0.18 -6.33 8.84
N SER A 61 0.55 -6.12 9.93
CA SER A 61 0.17 -5.11 10.92
C SER A 61 0.71 -3.73 10.52
N VAL A 62 -0.07 -2.68 10.80
CA VAL A 62 0.33 -1.29 10.54
C VAL A 62 1.65 -0.97 11.25
N THR A 63 1.82 -1.46 12.49
CA THR A 63 3.04 -1.26 13.28
C THR A 63 4.25 -1.91 12.63
N GLN A 64 4.18 -3.19 12.22
CA GLN A 64 5.32 -3.86 11.57
C GLN A 64 5.70 -3.18 10.26
N ILE A 65 4.71 -2.77 9.46
CA ILE A 65 4.96 -2.06 8.20
C ILE A 65 5.67 -0.73 8.49
N ALA A 66 5.15 0.08 9.41
CA ALA A 66 5.74 1.36 9.75
C ALA A 66 7.18 1.22 10.27
N LEU A 67 7.41 0.29 11.20
CA LEU A 67 8.75 0.05 11.77
C LEU A 67 9.74 -0.41 10.69
N ASN A 68 9.35 -1.34 9.81
CA ASN A 68 10.24 -1.82 8.75
C ASN A 68 10.55 -0.74 7.72
N LEU A 69 9.59 0.14 7.39
CA LEU A 69 9.84 1.29 6.51
C LEU A 69 10.83 2.28 7.14
N LEU A 70 10.68 2.59 8.43
CA LEU A 70 11.56 3.49 9.16
C LEU A 70 12.97 2.91 9.34
N GLU A 71 13.07 1.66 9.77
CA GLU A 71 14.32 0.94 9.94
C GLU A 71 15.05 0.76 8.61
N GLY A 72 14.33 0.42 7.55
CA GLY A 72 14.87 0.34 6.21
C GLY A 72 15.39 1.70 5.73
N ALA A 73 14.62 2.78 5.90
CA ALA A 73 15.07 4.13 5.55
C ALA A 73 16.33 4.54 6.32
N ALA A 74 16.39 4.26 7.63
CA ALA A 74 17.56 4.55 8.46
C ALA A 74 18.80 3.77 8.00
N THR A 75 18.64 2.47 7.74
CA THR A 75 19.71 1.58 7.24
C THR A 75 20.27 2.08 5.91
N LEU A 76 19.39 2.34 4.94
CA LEU A 76 19.79 2.81 3.61
C LEU A 76 20.44 4.19 3.66
N THR A 77 19.93 5.08 4.52
CA THR A 77 20.52 6.41 4.73
C THR A 77 21.92 6.29 5.32
N ARG A 78 22.14 5.39 6.29
CA ARG A 78 23.46 5.15 6.87
C ARG A 78 24.44 4.58 5.86
N ALA A 79 24.01 3.58 5.07
CA ALA A 79 24.81 3.03 3.98
C ALA A 79 25.18 4.12 2.96
N HIS A 80 24.21 4.97 2.60
CA HIS A 80 24.47 6.10 1.70
C HIS A 80 25.51 7.06 2.26
N GLN A 81 25.41 7.46 3.54
CA GLN A 81 26.39 8.34 4.20
C GLN A 81 27.81 7.76 4.16
N LEU A 82 27.97 6.48 4.52
CA LEU A 82 29.27 5.81 4.48
C LEU A 82 29.86 5.78 3.05
N ARG A 83 29.02 5.51 2.05
CA ARG A 83 29.42 5.57 0.64
C ARG A 83 29.87 6.99 0.25
N THR A 84 29.20 8.04 0.72
CA THR A 84 29.61 9.43 0.44
C THR A 84 30.97 9.79 1.06
N TYR A 85 31.40 9.07 2.10
CA TYR A 85 32.74 9.19 2.69
C TYR A 85 33.78 8.24 2.11
N GLY A 86 33.47 7.55 1.00
CA GLY A 86 34.42 6.71 0.28
C GLY A 86 34.56 5.28 0.82
N VAL A 87 33.70 4.85 1.75
CA VAL A 87 33.69 3.46 2.22
C VAL A 87 33.14 2.55 1.10
N PRO A 88 33.88 1.51 0.66
CA PRO A 88 33.40 0.58 -0.35
C PRO A 88 32.36 -0.34 0.27
N LEU A 89 31.08 -0.08 -0.04
CA LEU A 89 29.96 -0.90 0.43
C LEU A 89 29.47 -1.85 -0.67
N PRO A 90 29.15 -3.10 -0.33
CA PRO A 90 28.52 -4.04 -1.25
C PRO A 90 27.10 -3.57 -1.61
N SER A 91 26.57 -4.03 -2.74
CA SER A 91 25.24 -3.63 -3.22
C SER A 91 24.10 -3.98 -2.26
N GLU A 92 24.30 -5.06 -1.50
CA GLU A 92 23.43 -5.63 -0.50
C GLU A 92 23.23 -4.67 0.68
N ALA A 93 24.20 -3.79 0.96
CA ALA A 93 24.07 -2.74 1.98
C ALA A 93 22.96 -1.71 1.64
N PHE A 94 22.53 -1.67 0.37
CA PHE A 94 21.43 -0.83 -0.12
C PHE A 94 20.12 -1.61 -0.29
N THR A 95 20.04 -2.83 0.26
CA THR A 95 18.83 -3.64 0.24
C THR A 95 18.41 -3.95 1.67
N TYR A 96 17.22 -3.51 2.05
CA TYR A 96 16.61 -3.84 3.34
C TYR A 96 15.43 -4.77 3.15
N THR A 97 15.50 -5.95 3.76
CA THR A 97 14.43 -6.96 3.73
C THR A 97 13.60 -6.87 5.01
N PRO A 98 12.26 -6.86 4.91
CA PRO A 98 11.39 -6.87 6.09
C PRO A 98 11.76 -7.97 7.10
N ARG A 99 11.82 -7.59 8.38
CA ARG A 99 12.04 -8.49 9.52
C ARG A 99 11.05 -8.18 10.65
N GLU A 100 10.81 -9.14 11.53
CA GLU A 100 10.01 -8.88 12.72
C GLU A 100 10.76 -7.92 13.65
N LEU A 101 10.12 -6.81 14.00
CA LEU A 101 10.66 -5.76 14.86
C LEU A 101 9.85 -5.67 16.15
N THR A 102 10.51 -5.52 17.28
CA THR A 102 9.89 -5.39 18.61
C THR A 102 9.63 -3.94 18.98
#